data_AF-A0A397TZY1-F1
#
_entry.id   AF-A0A397TZY1-F1
#
_cell.length_a   1.000
_cell.length_b   1.000
_cell.length_c   1.000
_cell.angle_alpha   90.00
_cell.angle_beta   90.00
_cell.angle_gamma   90.00
#
_symmetry.space_group_name_H-M   'P 1'
#
loop_
_entity.id
_entity.type
_entity.pdbx_description
1 polymer ?
#
loop_
_entity_poly.entity_id
_entity_poly.type
_entity_poly.pdbx_seq_one_letter_code
_entity_poly.pdbx_strand_id
1 'polypeptide(L)'
;MGKQTLIVPCPESLFYSIFSGHIHYYSKHTSKYKCIFHGDTAYQELAKIFNNPNWGRKFYNQNQQTYIVCKDYDRFVNIIEHNKEEEEIDTLEILTQNNLSVSQLSNKSKKSRVLQREFLVEWKKKQIKKADGNCCCIGQIHFSFFISQAQILKI
;
A
#
# COMPACT_ATOMS: atom_id res chain seq x y z
N MET A 1 -9.22 -13.99 2.43
CA MET A 1 -8.12 -13.01 2.35
C MET A 1 -6.81 -13.72 2.63
N GLY A 2 -5.76 -13.42 1.87
CA GLY A 2 -4.43 -14.03 2.04
C GLY A 2 -3.36 -12.98 2.27
N LYS A 3 -2.46 -13.20 3.23
CA LYS A 3 -1.27 -12.36 3.39
C LYS A 3 -0.28 -12.67 2.28
N GLN A 4 0.28 -11.65 1.67
CA GLN A 4 1.28 -11.74 0.62
C GLN A 4 2.54 -10.96 1.02
N THR A 5 3.68 -11.39 0.47
CA THR A 5 4.95 -10.68 0.64
C THR A 5 5.72 -10.68 -0.66
N LEU A 6 6.07 -9.49 -1.13
CA LEU A 6 6.91 -9.29 -2.31
C LEU A 6 8.25 -8.73 -1.86
N ILE A 7 9.35 -9.29 -2.38
CA ILE A 7 10.72 -8.89 -2.05
C ILE A 7 11.42 -8.52 -3.34
N VAL A 8 11.99 -7.31 -3.41
CA VAL A 8 12.68 -6.82 -4.61
C VAL A 8 14.05 -6.25 -4.21
N PRO A 9 15.12 -6.50 -4.98
CA PRO A 9 16.38 -5.79 -4.80
C PRO A 9 16.15 -4.29 -4.97
N CYS A 10 16.61 -3.48 -4.01
CA CYS A 10 16.39 -2.03 -4.04
C CYS A 10 17.51 -1.31 -3.29
N PRO A 11 18.24 -0.38 -3.93
CA PRO A 11 19.21 0.49 -3.24
C PRO A 11 18.55 1.35 -2.16
N GLU A 12 19.30 1.66 -1.10
CA GLU A 12 18.83 2.51 0.01
C GLU A 12 18.40 3.90 -0.46
N SER A 13 19.20 4.51 -1.36
CA SER A 13 18.94 5.83 -1.92
C SER A 13 17.63 5.87 -2.71
N LEU A 14 17.38 4.84 -3.53
CA LEU A 14 16.14 4.74 -4.30
C LEU A 14 14.93 4.60 -3.37
N PHE A 15 15.02 3.70 -2.39
CA PHE A 15 13.98 3.56 -1.37
C PHE A 15 13.71 4.89 -0.66
N TYR A 16 14.76 5.56 -0.19
CA TYR A 16 14.63 6.82 0.53
C TYR A 16 14.03 7.92 -0.35
N SER A 17 14.43 8.02 -1.62
CA SER A 17 13.88 9.02 -2.54
C SER A 17 12.36 8.89 -2.73
N ILE A 18 11.85 7.65 -2.79
CA ILE A 18 10.42 7.37 -3.01
C ILE A 18 9.62 7.48 -1.72
N PHE A 19 10.16 6.96 -0.61
CA PHE A 19 9.41 6.79 0.63
C PHE A 19 9.76 7.78 1.75
N SER A 20 10.68 8.71 1.55
CA SER A 20 11.17 9.63 2.60
C SER A 20 10.07 10.31 3.42
N GLY A 21 9.01 10.79 2.76
CA GLY A 21 7.84 11.41 3.41
C GLY A 21 6.93 10.45 4.18
N HIS A 22 7.16 9.15 4.09
CA HIS A 22 6.33 8.08 4.68
C HIS A 22 7.12 7.16 5.62
N ILE A 23 8.37 7.49 5.96
CA ILE A 23 9.18 6.70 6.90
C ILE A 23 8.67 6.92 8.33
N HIS A 24 8.16 5.85 8.95
CA HIS A 24 7.67 5.87 10.32
C HIS A 24 8.76 5.47 11.32
N TYR A 25 9.67 4.59 10.90
CA TYR A 25 10.72 4.07 11.76
C TYR A 25 12.00 3.83 10.97
N TYR A 26 13.12 4.18 11.58
CA TYR A 26 14.45 3.82 11.12
C TYR A 26 15.28 3.26 12.27
N SER A 27 15.94 2.12 12.01
CA SER A 27 16.90 1.51 12.93
C SER A 27 18.30 1.58 12.33
N LYS A 28 19.17 2.39 12.94
CA LYS A 28 20.59 2.45 12.59
C LYS A 28 21.27 1.09 12.79
N HIS A 29 21.04 0.45 13.94
CA HIS A 29 21.68 -0.83 14.29
C HIS A 29 21.36 -1.95 13.30
N THR A 30 20.11 -2.02 12.82
CA THR A 30 19.71 -3.07 11.87
C THR A 30 19.73 -2.62 10.42
N SER A 31 20.03 -1.33 10.15
CA SER A 31 19.92 -0.70 8.83
C SER A 31 18.58 -1.03 8.17
N LYS A 32 17.48 -0.70 8.88
CA LYS A 32 16.10 -0.98 8.46
C LYS A 32 15.24 0.27 8.48
N TYR A 33 14.49 0.49 7.42
CA TYR A 33 13.41 1.47 7.35
C TYR A 33 12.06 0.76 7.36
N LYS A 34 11.04 1.40 7.93
CA LYS A 34 9.65 0.95 7.85
C LYS A 34 8.71 2.12 7.52
N CYS A 35 7.81 1.87 6.58
CA CYS A 35 6.67 2.71 6.26
C CYS A 35 5.40 1.89 6.49
N ILE A 36 4.45 2.42 7.25
CA ILE A 36 3.21 1.73 7.59
C ILE A 36 2.07 2.53 6.97
N PHE A 37 1.37 1.94 6.02
CA PHE A 37 0.20 2.54 5.40
C PHE A 37 -1.05 1.87 5.99
N HIS A 38 -1.84 2.64 6.73
CA HIS A 38 -3.03 2.14 7.42
C HIS A 38 -4.18 3.16 7.36
N GLY A 39 -5.40 2.69 7.59
CA GLY A 39 -6.56 3.58 7.63
C GLY A 39 -7.09 3.96 6.26
N ASP A 40 -7.81 5.07 6.25
CA ASP A 40 -8.72 5.47 5.18
C ASP A 40 -7.96 6.08 3.96
N THR A 41 -6.77 6.62 4.18
CA THR A 41 -5.93 7.27 3.15
C THR A 41 -4.89 6.35 2.51
N ALA A 42 -4.73 5.13 3.03
CA ALA A 42 -3.61 4.24 2.68
C ALA A 42 -3.57 3.90 1.19
N TYR A 43 -4.73 3.64 0.58
CA TYR A 43 -4.79 3.29 -0.84
C TYR A 43 -4.45 4.48 -1.74
N GLN A 44 -4.92 5.69 -1.41
CA GLN A 44 -4.63 6.91 -2.17
C GLN A 44 -3.17 7.33 -2.04
N GLU A 45 -2.58 7.23 -0.85
CA GLU A 45 -1.15 7.52 -0.65
C GLU A 45 -0.28 6.59 -1.50
N LEU A 46 -0.57 5.29 -1.48
CA LEU A 46 0.16 4.32 -2.31
C LEU A 46 -0.09 4.53 -3.81
N ALA A 47 -1.30 4.95 -4.21
CA ALA A 47 -1.58 5.30 -5.60
C ALA A 47 -0.73 6.47 -6.10
N LYS A 48 -0.52 7.49 -5.25
CA LYS A 48 0.37 8.62 -5.55
C LYS A 48 1.83 8.17 -5.64
N ILE A 49 2.30 7.37 -4.68
CA ILE A 49 3.67 6.86 -4.65
C ILE A 49 3.99 6.00 -5.89
N PHE A 50 3.07 5.11 -6.26
CA PHE A 50 3.25 4.24 -7.43
C PHE A 50 2.85 4.90 -8.75
N ASN A 51 2.36 6.14 -8.69
CA ASN A 51 1.81 6.88 -9.83
C ASN A 51 0.83 6.01 -10.65
N ASN A 52 -0.07 5.29 -9.96
CA ASN A 52 -1.02 4.39 -10.58
C ASN A 52 -2.27 4.25 -9.70
N PRO A 53 -3.46 4.71 -10.14
CA PRO A 53 -4.69 4.60 -9.35
C PRO A 53 -5.17 3.15 -9.17
N ASN A 54 -4.74 2.23 -10.05
CA ASN A 54 -5.09 0.81 -10.02
C ASN A 54 -3.94 -0.08 -9.53
N TRP A 55 -2.94 0.49 -8.83
CA TRP A 55 -1.74 -0.20 -8.36
C TRP A 55 -2.04 -1.49 -7.57
N GLY A 56 -3.16 -1.52 -6.85
CA GLY A 56 -3.55 -2.62 -5.98
C GLY A 56 -4.50 -3.62 -6.62
N ARG A 57 -4.79 -3.56 -7.92
CA ARG A 57 -5.77 -4.43 -8.60
C ARG A 57 -5.14 -5.21 -9.75
N LYS A 58 -5.57 -6.45 -9.90
CA LYS A 58 -5.30 -7.28 -11.07
C LYS A 58 -6.59 -7.93 -11.56
N PHE A 59 -6.94 -7.66 -12.81
CA PHE A 59 -8.05 -8.30 -13.49
C PHE A 59 -7.58 -9.55 -14.22
N TYR A 60 -8.44 -10.55 -14.26
CA TYR A 60 -8.22 -11.82 -14.95
C TYR A 60 -9.35 -12.04 -15.95
N ASN A 61 -9.09 -12.93 -16.91
CA ASN A 61 -10.13 -13.43 -17.80
C ASN A 61 -11.24 -14.10 -16.96
N GLN A 62 -12.48 -14.15 -17.46
CA GLN A 62 -13.66 -14.66 -16.74
C GLN A 62 -14.18 -13.73 -15.62
N ASN A 63 -13.97 -12.43 -15.76
CA ASN A 63 -14.49 -11.42 -14.83
C ASN A 63 -13.99 -11.62 -13.39
N GLN A 64 -12.80 -12.19 -13.18
CA GLN A 64 -12.23 -12.33 -11.85
C GLN A 64 -11.27 -11.17 -11.58
N GLN A 65 -11.17 -10.75 -10.32
CA GLN A 65 -10.18 -9.78 -9.88
C GLN A 65 -9.53 -10.20 -8.56
N THR A 66 -8.25 -9.87 -8.42
CA THR A 66 -7.54 -9.87 -7.14
C THR A 66 -7.21 -8.43 -6.78
N TYR A 67 -7.46 -8.03 -5.53
CA TYR A 67 -7.17 -6.68 -5.06
C TYR A 67 -6.50 -6.68 -3.68
N ILE A 68 -5.70 -5.64 -3.43
CA ILE A 68 -5.07 -5.39 -2.15
C ILE A 68 -6.11 -4.80 -1.20
N VAL A 69 -6.12 -5.34 0.02
CA VAL A 69 -7.08 -5.01 1.06
C VAL A 69 -6.55 -3.86 1.90
N CYS A 70 -7.15 -2.69 1.74
CA CYS A 70 -7.01 -1.55 2.65
C CYS A 70 -8.35 -1.31 3.37
N LYS A 71 -8.37 -0.51 4.45
CA LYS A 71 -9.62 -0.23 5.19
C LYS A 71 -10.69 0.47 4.33
N ASP A 72 -10.27 1.35 3.42
CA ASP A 72 -11.17 2.17 2.60
C ASP A 72 -11.43 1.66 1.19
N TYR A 73 -10.92 0.48 0.84
CA TYR A 73 -11.19 -0.06 -0.50
C TYR A 73 -12.70 -0.23 -0.76
N ASP A 74 -13.43 -0.72 0.25
CA ASP A 74 -14.87 -0.97 0.14
C ASP A 74 -15.65 0.36 -0.03
N ARG A 75 -15.21 1.46 0.61
CA ARG A 75 -15.83 2.80 0.46
C ARG A 75 -15.48 3.44 -0.89
N PHE A 76 -14.23 3.34 -1.33
CA PHE A 76 -13.77 3.88 -2.62
C PHE A 76 -14.45 3.21 -3.82
N VAL A 77 -14.65 1.88 -3.76
CA VAL A 77 -15.40 1.12 -4.77
C VAL A 77 -16.85 1.60 -4.85
N ASN A 78 -17.53 1.74 -3.71
CA ASN A 78 -18.91 2.24 -3.69
C ASN A 78 -19.03 3.63 -4.32
N ILE A 79 -18.08 4.53 -4.08
CA ILE A 79 -18.08 5.87 -4.70
C ILE A 79 -17.89 5.79 -6.22
N ILE A 80 -16.97 4.95 -6.71
CA ILE A 80 -16.77 4.78 -8.16
C ILE A 80 -17.98 4.10 -8.82
N GLU A 81 -18.61 3.13 -8.16
CA GLU A 81 -19.76 2.40 -8.71
C GLU A 81 -21.03 3.26 -8.74
N HIS A 82 -21.23 4.15 -7.77
CA HIS A 82 -22.35 5.10 -7.78
C HIS A 82 -22.18 6.26 -8.78
N ASN A 83 -20.96 6.58 -9.20
CA ASN A 83 -20.67 7.66 -10.14
C ASN A 83 -20.51 7.19 -11.59
N LYS A 84 -20.91 5.95 -11.92
CA LYS A 84 -20.85 5.40 -13.29
C LYS A 84 -22.01 5.81 -14.19
N GLU A 85 -22.97 6.58 -13.69
CA GLU A 85 -23.96 7.24 -14.55
C GLU A 85 -23.38 8.60 -15.01
N GLU A 86 -22.86 8.56 -16.24
CA GLU A 86 -22.56 9.70 -17.14
C GLU A 86 -21.56 10.77 -16.65
N GLU A 87 -20.27 10.54 -16.94
CA GLU A 87 -19.34 11.41 -17.70
C GLU A 87 -17.88 11.05 -17.36
N GLU A 88 -16.96 11.39 -18.26
CA GLU A 88 -15.52 11.09 -18.20
C GLU A 88 -14.85 11.98 -17.13
N ILE A 89 -15.10 11.68 -15.85
CA ILE A 89 -14.69 12.54 -14.74
C ILE A 89 -13.20 12.36 -14.43
N ASP A 90 -12.43 13.45 -14.48
CA ASP A 90 -11.04 13.50 -14.02
C ASP A 90 -10.98 13.16 -12.52
N THR A 91 -10.44 11.98 -12.25
CA THR A 91 -10.32 11.37 -10.92
C THR A 91 -9.62 12.25 -9.86
N LEU A 92 -8.93 13.31 -10.27
CA LEU A 92 -8.28 14.28 -9.38
C LEU A 92 -9.25 15.34 -8.81
N GLU A 93 -10.27 15.77 -9.55
CA GLU A 93 -11.18 16.85 -9.11
C GLU A 93 -12.13 16.40 -7.98
N ILE A 94 -12.69 15.19 -8.07
CA ILE A 94 -13.55 14.61 -7.01
C ILE A 94 -12.80 14.52 -5.67
N LEU A 95 -11.50 14.23 -5.70
CA LEU A 95 -10.67 14.09 -4.50
C LEU A 95 -10.32 15.44 -3.87
N THR A 96 -10.42 16.53 -4.62
CA THR A 96 -10.07 17.88 -4.16
C THR A 96 -11.25 18.53 -3.42
N GLN A 97 -12.48 18.29 -3.87
CA GLN A 97 -13.71 18.87 -3.31
C GLN A 97 -14.07 18.37 -1.89
N ASN A 98 -13.63 17.15 -1.52
CA ASN A 98 -14.06 16.47 -0.29
C ASN A 98 -13.11 16.63 0.91
N ASN A 99 -12.03 17.41 0.80
CA ASN A 99 -11.02 17.60 1.86
C ASN A 99 -11.39 18.61 2.96
N LEU A 100 -12.66 19.00 3.09
CA LEU A 100 -13.12 19.93 4.13
C LEU A 100 -14.22 19.32 5.00
N SER A 101 -13.89 18.29 5.79
CA SER A 101 -14.42 18.04 7.15
C SER A 101 -14.17 16.59 7.63
N VAL A 102 -12.96 16.26 8.11
CA VAL A 102 -12.77 15.08 8.98
C VAL A 102 -11.86 15.45 10.16
N SER A 103 -12.18 16.56 10.81
CA SER A 103 -11.78 16.76 12.20
C SER A 103 -12.89 16.21 13.08
N GLN A 104 -12.52 15.37 14.05
CA GLN A 104 -13.33 14.86 15.18
C GLN A 104 -14.04 13.51 14.96
N LEU A 105 -13.32 12.43 15.31
CA LEU A 105 -13.84 11.26 16.06
C LEU A 105 -12.64 10.45 16.60
N SER A 106 -11.85 11.09 17.46
CA SER A 106 -10.80 10.40 18.23
C SER A 106 -11.41 9.70 19.45
N ASN A 107 -12.04 8.54 19.23
CA ASN A 107 -12.39 7.66 20.34
C ASN A 107 -11.28 6.62 20.51
N LYS A 108 -10.43 6.85 21.53
CA LYS A 108 -9.44 5.90 22.04
C LYS A 108 -10.16 4.64 22.52
N SER A 109 -10.21 3.60 21.70
CA SER A 109 -10.59 2.26 22.13
C SER A 109 -9.41 1.29 22.07
N LYS A 110 -9.32 0.45 23.09
CA LYS A 110 -8.20 -0.41 23.45
C LYS A 110 -7.83 -1.37 22.31
N LYS A 111 -6.52 -1.53 22.08
CA LYS A 111 -5.86 -2.43 21.11
C LYS A 111 -6.59 -3.77 20.91
N SER A 112 -7.42 -3.87 19.88
CA SER A 112 -7.77 -5.16 19.29
C SER A 112 -6.66 -5.54 18.30
N ARG A 113 -5.84 -6.53 18.65
CA ARG A 113 -4.74 -7.08 17.83
C ARG A 113 -5.23 -7.98 16.69
N VAL A 114 -6.37 -7.64 16.08
CA VAL A 114 -7.05 -8.50 15.11
C VAL A 114 -7.30 -7.66 13.85
N LEU A 115 -6.64 -8.03 12.74
CA LEU A 115 -6.89 -7.54 11.38
C LEU A 115 -6.50 -6.08 11.09
N GLN A 116 -5.30 -5.65 11.45
CA GLN A 116 -4.78 -4.40 10.88
C GLN A 116 -4.41 -4.66 9.41
N ARG A 117 -5.34 -4.32 8.50
CA ARG A 117 -5.22 -4.32 7.03
C ARG A 117 -4.18 -3.28 6.58
N GLU A 118 -2.96 -3.42 7.09
CA GLU A 118 -1.87 -2.50 6.81
C GLU A 118 -1.11 -2.97 5.59
N PHE A 119 -0.70 -2.00 4.79
CA PHE A 119 0.30 -2.21 3.77
C PHE A 119 1.64 -1.76 4.36
N LEU A 120 2.52 -2.72 4.61
CA LEU A 120 3.82 -2.48 5.22
C LEU A 120 4.91 -2.50 4.15
N VAL A 121 5.72 -1.45 4.15
CA VAL A 121 6.92 -1.36 3.31
C VAL A 121 8.13 -1.31 4.21
N GLU A 122 9.04 -2.28 4.08
CA GLU A 122 10.29 -2.30 4.82
C GLU A 122 11.47 -2.31 3.86
N TRP A 123 12.48 -1.52 4.15
CA TRP A 123 13.78 -1.67 3.52
C TRP A 123 14.77 -2.26 4.51
N LYS A 124 15.63 -3.17 4.06
CA LYS A 124 16.69 -3.74 4.89
C LYS A 124 17.96 -4.00 4.10
N LYS A 125 19.09 -3.80 4.75
CA LYS A 125 20.40 -4.23 4.26
C LYS A 125 20.64 -5.69 4.61
N LYS A 126 20.94 -6.53 3.61
CA LYS A 126 21.36 -7.92 3.79
C LYS A 126 22.84 -8.05 3.47
N GLN A 127 23.60 -8.63 4.41
CA GLN A 127 25.00 -9.01 4.17
C GLN A 127 25.06 -10.44 3.66
N ILE A 128 25.83 -10.66 2.60
CA ILE A 128 26.08 -11.96 2.01
C ILE A 128 27.59 -12.15 1.98
N LYS A 129 28.06 -13.16 2.72
CA LYS A 129 29.46 -13.59 2.66
C LYS A 129 29.63 -14.53 1.47
N LYS A 130 30.62 -14.27 0.63
CA LYS A 130 31.02 -15.11 -0.49
C LYS A 130 32.06 -16.14 -0.03
N ALA A 131 32.25 -17.18 -0.85
CA ALA A 131 33.21 -18.25 -0.57
C ALA A 131 34.67 -17.79 -0.54
N ASP A 132 34.99 -16.68 -1.23
CA ASP A 132 36.30 -16.02 -1.24
C ASP A 132 36.56 -15.15 0.00
N GLY A 133 35.64 -15.13 0.97
CA GLY A 133 35.72 -14.31 2.18
C GLY A 133 35.24 -12.86 2.01
N ASN A 134 34.93 -12.42 0.78
CA ASN A 134 34.40 -11.08 0.54
C ASN A 134 32.94 -10.97 0.99
N CYS A 135 32.58 -9.82 1.58
CA CYS A 135 31.21 -9.52 1.98
C CYS A 135 30.56 -8.55 0.97
N CYS A 136 29.41 -8.94 0.43
CA CYS A 136 28.57 -8.04 -0.35
C CYS A 136 27.34 -7.62 0.47
N CYS A 137 27.00 -6.34 0.39
CA CYS A 137 25.77 -5.83 0.98
C CYS A 137 24.75 -5.57 -0.13
N ILE A 138 23.54 -6.11 0.01
CA ILE A 138 22.43 -5.85 -0.91
C ILE A 138 21.25 -5.26 -0.15
N GLY A 139 20.74 -4.14 -0.65
CA GLY A 139 19.48 -3.57 -0.17
C GLY A 139 18.29 -4.32 -0.74
N GLN A 140 17.28 -4.56 0.09
CA GLN A 140 16.03 -5.20 -0.33
C GLN A 140 14.85 -4.43 0.23
N ILE A 141 13.85 -4.21 -0.61
CA ILE A 141 12.54 -3.71 -0.21
C ILE A 141 11.57 -4.88 -0.07
N HIS A 142 10.74 -4.83 0.96
CA HIS A 142 9.75 -5.83 1.33
C HIS A 142 8.38 -5.14 1.37
N PHE A 143 7.46 -5.61 0.56
CA PHE A 143 6.06 -5.22 0.63
C PHE A 143 5.28 -6.34 1.29
N SER A 144 4.59 -6.07 2.39
CA SER A 144 3.73 -7.03 3.09
C SER A 144 2.31 -6.49 3.17
N PHE A 145 1.35 -7.23 2.64
CA PHE A 145 -0.03 -6.78 2.48
C PHE A 145 -1.00 -7.95 2.43
N PHE A 146 -2.29 -7.64 2.43
CA PHE A 146 -3.36 -8.64 2.28
C PHE A 146 -4.02 -8.49 0.91
N ILE A 147 -4.38 -9.62 0.31
CA ILE A 147 -5.18 -9.67 -0.91
C ILE A 147 -6.53 -10.35 -0.67
N SER A 148 -7.50 -10.00 -1.49
CA SER A 148 -8.78 -10.67 -1.63
C SER A 148 -9.10 -10.88 -3.10
N GLN A 149 -10.07 -11.75 -3.39
CA GLN A 149 -10.52 -12.05 -4.74
C GLN A 149 -12.03 -11.87 -4.83
N ALA A 150 -12.50 -11.43 -5.99
CA ALA A 150 -13.92 -11.26 -6.28
C ALA A 150 -14.21 -11.62 -7.74
N GLN A 151 -15.45 -12.04 -8.00
CA GLN A 151 -16.00 -12.21 -9.33
C GLN A 151 -16.90 -11.01 -9.66
N ILE A 152 -16.68 -10.41 -10.81
CA ILE A 152 -17.43 -9.25 -11.32
C ILE A 152 -18.63 -9.81 -12.07
N LEU A 153 -19.81 -9.63 -11.51
CA LEU A 153 -21.06 -9.95 -12.18
C LEU A 153 -21.28 -8.92 -13.30
N LYS A 154 -21.53 -9.39 -14.52
CA LYS A 154 -22.07 -8.54 -15.58
C LYS A 154 -23.58 -8.48 -15.33
N ILE A 155 -24.09 -7.30 -15.02
CA ILE A 155 -25.52 -6.98 -15.03
C ILE A 155 -25.87 -6.57 -16.47
#